data_AF-A0A327NKI6-F1
#
_entry.id   AF-A0A327NKI6-F1
#
_cell.length_a   1.000
_cell.length_b   1.000
_cell.length_c   1.000
_cell.angle_alpha   90.00
_cell.angle_beta   90.00
_cell.angle_gamma   90.00
#
_symmetry.space_group_name_H-M   'P 1'
#
loop_
_entity.id
_entity.type
_entity.pdbx_description
1 polymer ?
#
loop_
_entity_poly.entity_id
_entity_poly.type
_entity_poly.pdbx_seq_one_letter_code
_entity_poly.pdbx_strand_id
1 'polypeptide(L)'
;MTWSNSTTGLTLITPALTNSTSYTATCTTGTGSTTTAVGNVTVMPQAVLSLQASATLVTVGSPLSLSAIGCVGTVNWSTGATGATLSVTPASPTNTYSATCTTGPGCFTTASITVNTAPPASLVVLSATVCYGNSATLVASGCTGTVTWSNSTTGLTLITPALTNSTSYTATCTTGTGSTTTAVGTVTVMPQAVLSLQASATLVTVGSPLSLSAIGCVGTVNWSTGATGPP
;
A
#
# COMPACT_ATOMS: atom_id res chain seq x y z
N MET A 1 29.49 61.40 19.07
CA MET A 1 29.60 59.96 19.33
C MET A 1 30.40 59.32 18.22
N THR A 2 31.35 58.45 18.58
CA THR A 2 32.20 57.68 17.69
C THR A 2 31.90 56.20 17.90
N TRP A 3 31.74 55.44 16.82
CA TRP A 3 31.53 54.00 16.88
C TRP A 3 32.84 53.24 16.72
N SER A 4 32.87 51.99 17.19
CA SER A 4 34.02 51.07 17.07
C SER A 4 34.54 50.84 15.64
N ASN A 5 33.74 51.11 14.61
CA ASN A 5 34.16 51.08 13.20
C ASN A 5 34.62 52.45 12.66
N SER A 6 34.95 53.40 13.53
CA SER A 6 35.38 54.78 13.22
C SER A 6 34.32 55.70 12.59
N THR A 7 33.07 55.26 12.45
CA THR A 7 31.98 56.15 12.00
C THR A 7 31.50 57.09 13.11
N THR A 8 31.05 58.28 12.72
CA THR A 8 30.50 59.30 13.63
C THR A 8 29.03 59.54 13.31
N GLY A 9 28.19 59.65 14.34
CA GLY A 9 26.75 59.84 14.17
C GLY A 9 25.94 59.25 15.32
N LEU A 10 24.64 59.55 15.34
CA LEU A 10 23.69 58.98 16.30
C LEU A 10 23.26 57.55 15.93
N THR A 11 23.42 57.18 14.65
CA THR A 11 23.08 55.86 14.10
C THR A 11 24.32 55.19 13.54
N LEU A 12 24.40 53.87 13.69
CA LEU A 12 25.41 53.02 13.06
C LEU A 12 24.73 52.17 11.99
N ILE A 13 25.19 52.30 10.74
CA ILE A 13 24.76 51.42 9.64
C ILE A 13 25.89 50.42 9.40
N THR A 14 25.60 49.13 9.58
CA THR A 14 26.57 48.06 9.37
C THR A 14 26.31 47.35 8.03
N PRO A 15 27.34 46.79 7.38
CA PRO A 15 27.14 45.82 6.31
C PRO A 15 26.37 44.59 6.81
N ALA A 16 25.91 43.73 5.90
CA ALA A 16 25.37 42.42 6.26
C ALA A 16 26.42 41.61 7.05
N LEU A 17 26.08 41.22 8.28
CA LEU A 17 27.00 40.52 9.18
C LEU A 17 26.95 39.02 8.92
N THR A 18 28.13 38.40 8.80
CA THR A 18 28.27 36.94 8.71
C THR A 18 28.59 36.30 10.07
N ASN A 19 28.97 37.10 11.07
CA ASN A 19 29.35 36.64 12.41
C ASN A 19 28.78 37.58 13.48
N SER A 20 28.47 37.02 14.65
CA SER A 20 28.07 37.81 15.82
C SER A 20 29.18 38.79 16.20
N THR A 21 28.82 40.07 16.29
CA THR A 21 29.78 41.17 16.48
C THR A 21 29.24 42.12 17.54
N SER A 22 30.11 42.62 18.42
CA SER A 22 29.79 43.68 19.37
C SER A 22 30.27 45.03 18.85
N TYR A 23 29.42 46.06 19.01
CA TYR A 23 29.73 47.43 18.64
C TYR A 23 29.77 48.31 19.87
N THR A 24 30.87 49.04 20.04
CA THR A 24 31.02 50.01 21.12
C THR A 24 30.78 51.42 20.58
N ALA A 25 29.91 52.18 21.24
CA ALA A 25 29.72 53.61 21.03
C ALA A 25 30.46 54.38 22.12
N THR A 26 31.26 55.37 21.75
CA THR A 26 31.96 56.27 22.66
C THR A 26 31.41 57.68 22.50
N CYS A 27 31.03 58.32 23.60
CA CYS A 27 30.64 59.72 23.64
C CYS A 27 31.71 60.50 24.41
N THR A 28 32.27 61.52 23.77
CA THR A 28 33.26 62.42 24.37
C THR A 28 32.65 63.81 24.51
N THR A 29 32.67 64.38 25.71
CA THR A 29 32.24 65.77 25.94
C THR A 29 33.32 66.75 25.49
N GLY A 30 32.95 68.01 25.21
CA GLY A 30 33.92 69.07 24.86
C GLY A 30 34.96 69.36 25.96
N THR A 31 34.74 68.85 27.17
CA THR A 31 35.65 68.91 28.32
C THR A 31 36.55 67.67 28.46
N GLY A 32 36.51 66.73 27.52
CA GLY A 32 37.39 65.56 27.48
C GLY A 32 36.93 64.32 28.26
N SER A 33 35.73 64.34 28.86
CA SER A 33 35.17 63.17 29.53
C SER A 33 34.56 62.19 28.52
N THR A 34 34.81 60.89 28.69
CA THR A 34 34.33 59.84 27.78
C THR A 34 33.43 58.84 28.49
N THR A 35 32.31 58.46 27.86
CA THR A 35 31.48 57.32 28.26
C THR A 35 31.33 56.34 27.11
N THR A 36 31.18 55.05 27.40
CA THR A 36 31.04 53.98 26.40
C THR A 36 29.83 53.13 26.66
N ALA A 37 29.12 52.74 25.60
CA ALA A 37 28.05 51.75 25.62
C ALA A 37 28.35 50.64 24.60
N VAL A 38 28.02 49.39 24.91
CA VAL A 38 28.23 48.24 24.02
C VAL A 38 26.87 47.69 23.58
N GLY A 39 26.67 47.56 22.27
CA GLY A 39 25.55 46.83 21.68
C GLY A 39 26.04 45.51 21.06
N ASN A 40 25.41 44.40 21.42
CA ASN A 40 25.68 43.09 20.84
C ASN A 40 24.74 42.78 19.67
N VAL A 41 25.30 42.35 18.54
CA VAL A 41 24.54 41.83 17.39
C VAL A 41 24.87 40.36 17.22
N THR A 42 23.85 39.51 17.31
CA THR A 42 24.00 38.05 17.16
C THR A 42 23.55 37.64 15.76
N VAL A 43 24.44 37.01 15.00
CA VAL A 43 24.10 36.40 13.71
C VAL A 43 23.71 34.95 13.96
N MET A 44 22.48 34.58 13.58
CA MET A 44 22.01 33.20 13.70
C MET A 44 22.39 32.40 12.46
N PRO A 45 22.75 31.11 12.62
CA PRO A 45 23.02 30.25 11.48
C PRO A 45 21.77 30.06 10.61
N GLN A 46 21.97 29.99 9.29
CA GLN A 46 20.90 29.73 8.33
C GLN A 46 20.25 28.38 8.62
N ALA A 47 18.92 28.36 8.65
CA ALA A 47 18.16 27.13 8.82
C ALA A 47 18.45 26.17 7.65
N VAL A 48 18.79 24.91 7.95
CA VAL A 48 18.87 23.85 6.94
C VAL A 48 17.70 22.92 7.17
N LEU A 49 17.07 22.46 6.10
CA LEU A 49 15.96 21.53 6.18
C LEU A 49 15.95 20.61 4.96
N SER A 50 16.00 19.30 5.22
CA SER A 50 15.75 18.26 4.25
C SER A 50 14.60 17.38 4.72
N LEU A 51 13.78 16.89 3.79
CA LEU A 51 12.67 15.99 4.09
C LEU A 51 12.96 14.60 3.55
N GLN A 52 12.65 13.59 4.36
CA GLN A 52 12.71 12.20 3.98
C GLN A 52 11.39 11.52 4.30
N ALA A 53 10.87 10.72 3.37
CA ALA A 53 9.73 9.84 3.61
C ALA A 53 10.20 8.39 3.82
N SER A 54 9.48 7.61 4.62
CA SER A 54 9.72 6.17 4.71
C SER A 54 9.41 5.43 3.39
N ALA A 55 8.55 6.00 2.54
CA ALA A 55 8.27 5.57 1.18
C ALA A 55 7.67 6.75 0.38
N THR A 56 7.95 6.82 -0.93
CA THR A 56 7.38 7.83 -1.84
C THR A 56 6.13 7.32 -2.59
N LEU A 57 5.85 6.02 -2.48
CA LEU A 57 4.66 5.36 -3.01
C LEU A 57 4.10 4.41 -1.93
N VAL A 58 2.86 4.62 -1.52
CA VAL A 58 2.17 3.80 -0.51
C VAL A 58 0.76 3.41 -0.94
N THR A 59 0.15 2.44 -0.28
CA THR A 59 -1.27 2.15 -0.52
C THR A 59 -2.14 3.26 0.08
N VAL A 60 -3.19 3.68 -0.62
CA VAL A 60 -4.18 4.64 -0.09
C VAL A 60 -4.63 4.19 1.31
N GLY A 61 -4.61 5.12 2.26
CA GLY A 61 -5.03 4.84 3.64
C GLY A 61 -3.97 4.14 4.52
N SER A 62 -2.78 3.85 4.00
CA SER A 62 -1.68 3.33 4.81
C SER A 62 -0.90 4.45 5.50
N PRO A 63 -0.47 4.27 6.77
CA PRO A 63 0.32 5.27 7.47
C PRO A 63 1.74 5.38 6.88
N LEU A 64 2.26 6.60 6.85
CA LEU A 64 3.58 6.95 6.38
C LEU A 64 4.27 7.87 7.39
N SER A 65 5.56 7.67 7.62
CA SER A 65 6.38 8.58 8.42
C SER A 65 7.20 9.50 7.53
N LEU A 66 7.17 10.79 7.84
CA LEU A 66 8.01 11.83 7.26
C LEU A 66 8.97 12.34 8.33
N SER A 67 10.22 12.56 7.95
CA SER A 67 11.28 13.06 8.84
C SER A 67 11.86 14.36 8.29
N ALA A 68 11.97 15.36 9.15
CA ALA A 68 12.66 16.61 8.91
C ALA A 68 14.09 16.51 9.49
N ILE A 69 15.08 16.66 8.62
CA ILE A 69 16.50 16.45 8.91
C ILE A 69 17.25 17.77 8.75
N GLY A 70 18.18 18.05 9.66
CA GLY A 70 19.05 19.22 9.61
C GLY A 70 18.49 20.49 10.27
N CYS A 71 17.23 20.46 10.72
CA CYS A 71 16.66 21.58 11.46
C CYS A 71 17.15 21.58 12.91
N VAL A 72 17.89 22.62 13.31
CA VAL A 72 18.30 22.86 14.70
C VAL A 72 17.26 23.66 15.51
N GLY A 73 16.25 24.20 14.83
CA GLY A 73 15.18 25.00 15.43
C GLY A 73 13.85 24.24 15.51
N THR A 74 12.74 24.99 15.48
CA THR A 74 11.40 24.40 15.49
C THR A 74 10.97 24.01 14.08
N VAL A 75 10.52 22.77 13.91
CA VAL A 75 9.91 22.29 12.66
C VAL A 75 8.38 22.42 12.78
N ASN A 76 7.78 23.10 11.80
CA ASN A 76 6.34 23.25 11.65
C ASN A 76 5.87 22.69 10.31
N TRP A 77 4.98 21.70 10.33
CA TRP A 77 4.48 21.03 9.14
C TRP A 77 3.26 21.74 8.55
N SER A 78 3.02 21.55 7.25
CA SER A 78 1.83 22.07 6.54
C SER A 78 0.51 21.50 7.05
N THR A 79 0.55 20.43 7.85
CA THR A 79 -0.59 19.83 8.55
C THR A 79 -0.93 20.55 9.86
N GLY A 80 -0.10 21.50 10.30
CA GLY A 80 -0.21 22.15 11.61
C GLY A 80 0.49 21.39 12.75
N ALA A 81 1.06 20.22 12.48
CA ALA A 81 1.86 19.48 13.44
C ALA A 81 3.26 20.10 13.62
N THR A 82 3.87 19.86 14.78
CA THR A 82 5.24 20.28 15.10
C THR A 82 6.12 19.08 15.43
N GLY A 83 7.42 19.22 15.24
CA GLY A 83 8.41 18.20 15.59
C GLY A 83 9.16 17.64 14.38
N ALA A 84 10.23 16.89 14.67
CA ALA A 84 11.13 16.35 13.65
C ALA A 84 10.51 15.22 12.82
N THR A 85 9.44 14.59 13.29
CA THR A 85 8.74 13.54 12.57
C THR A 85 7.25 13.85 12.45
N LEU A 86 6.64 13.40 11.36
CA LEU A 86 5.22 13.53 11.08
C LEU A 86 4.68 12.20 10.56
N SER A 87 3.67 11.66 11.24
CA SER A 87 2.92 10.50 10.76
C SER A 87 1.66 10.98 10.03
N VAL A 88 1.47 10.54 8.79
CA VAL A 88 0.34 10.92 7.93
C VAL A 88 -0.26 9.69 7.28
N THR A 89 -1.55 9.79 6.95
CA THR A 89 -2.29 8.76 6.22
C THR A 89 -2.81 9.38 4.93
N PRO A 90 -2.07 9.27 3.81
CA PRO A 90 -2.45 9.94 2.57
C PRO A 90 -3.69 9.28 1.94
N ALA A 91 -4.65 10.12 1.50
CA ALA A 91 -5.93 9.66 0.93
C ALA A 91 -6.08 9.96 -0.57
N SER A 92 -5.33 10.94 -1.09
CA SER A 92 -5.37 11.33 -2.50
C SER A 92 -4.29 10.59 -3.33
N PRO A 93 -4.42 10.49 -4.67
CA PRO A 93 -3.40 9.89 -5.55
C PRO A 93 -2.02 10.54 -5.41
N THR A 94 -1.99 11.84 -5.13
CA THR A 94 -0.78 12.63 -4.91
C THR A 94 -1.01 13.55 -3.72
N ASN A 95 -0.07 13.55 -2.77
CA ASN A 95 -0.12 14.36 -1.56
C ASN A 95 1.22 15.07 -1.40
N THR A 96 1.20 16.39 -1.22
CA THR A 96 2.41 17.18 -0.99
C THR A 96 2.43 17.66 0.44
N TYR A 97 3.50 17.34 1.16
CA TYR A 97 3.73 17.77 2.53
C TYR A 97 4.89 18.76 2.53
N SER A 98 4.73 19.86 3.27
CA SER A 98 5.79 20.85 3.44
C SER A 98 6.12 21.02 4.91
N ALA A 99 7.37 21.36 5.21
CA ALA A 99 7.80 21.71 6.54
C ALA A 99 8.58 23.02 6.49
N THR A 100 8.47 23.78 7.59
CA THR A 100 9.22 25.01 7.82
C THR A 100 10.09 24.82 9.04
N CYS A 101 11.40 24.98 8.89
CA CYS A 101 12.34 25.04 9.99
C CYS A 101 12.57 26.50 10.36
N THR A 102 12.37 26.85 11.63
CA THR A 102 12.59 28.21 12.14
C THR A 102 13.67 28.19 13.22
N THR A 103 14.82 28.84 12.98
CA THR A 103 15.94 28.94 13.94
C THR A 103 15.92 30.22 14.75
N GLY A 104 15.11 31.20 14.35
CA GLY A 104 14.83 32.40 15.13
C GLY A 104 14.06 33.45 14.33
N PRO A 105 13.93 34.69 14.85
CA PRO A 105 13.17 35.75 14.21
C PRO A 105 13.68 36.04 12.80
N GLY A 106 12.85 35.77 11.79
CA GLY A 106 13.18 35.99 10.37
C GLY A 106 14.13 34.95 9.73
N CYS A 107 14.62 33.96 10.49
CA CYS A 107 15.48 32.90 9.97
C CYS A 107 14.69 31.61 9.85
N PHE A 108 14.24 31.31 8.63
CA PHE A 108 13.51 30.08 8.33
C PHE A 108 13.92 29.48 6.98
N THR A 109 13.62 28.20 6.80
CA THR A 109 13.76 27.50 5.52
C THR A 109 12.62 26.52 5.37
N THR A 110 12.12 26.39 4.14
CA THR A 110 11.03 25.48 3.80
C THR A 110 11.52 24.38 2.89
N ALA A 111 10.93 23.20 3.06
CA ALA A 111 11.14 22.06 2.17
C ALA A 111 9.80 21.38 1.92
N SER A 112 9.67 20.72 0.78
CA SER A 112 8.46 19.96 0.43
C SER A 112 8.81 18.58 -0.11
N ILE A 113 7.92 17.63 0.10
CA ILE A 113 8.02 16.25 -0.38
C ILE A 113 6.66 15.81 -0.92
N THR A 114 6.69 15.12 -2.05
CA THR A 114 5.48 14.57 -2.67
C THR A 114 5.44 13.06 -2.47
N VAL A 115 4.29 12.57 -2.05
CA VAL A 115 3.99 11.17 -1.81
C VAL A 115 2.82 10.77 -2.70
N ASN A 116 3.02 9.72 -3.50
CA ASN A 116 1.97 9.16 -4.33
C ASN A 116 1.30 7.98 -3.62
N THR A 117 0.04 7.71 -3.97
CA THR A 117 -0.68 6.55 -3.47
C THR A 117 -1.14 5.64 -4.62
N ALA A 118 -1.21 4.35 -4.33
CA ALA A 118 -1.81 3.34 -5.20
C ALA A 118 -3.09 2.77 -4.56
N PRO A 119 -4.08 2.36 -5.37
CA PRO A 119 -5.26 1.67 -4.85
C PRO A 119 -4.89 0.42 -4.03
N PRO A 120 -5.71 0.04 -3.04
CA PRO A 120 -5.53 -1.23 -2.34
C PRO A 120 -5.66 -2.42 -3.30
N ALA A 121 -5.06 -3.55 -2.92
CA ALA A 121 -5.20 -4.79 -3.66
C ALA A 121 -6.68 -5.18 -3.77
N SER A 122 -7.11 -5.54 -4.98
CA SER A 122 -8.45 -6.09 -5.25
C SER A 122 -8.30 -7.44 -5.95
N LEU A 123 -9.17 -8.39 -5.64
CA LEU A 123 -9.11 -9.72 -6.23
C LEU A 123 -10.49 -10.38 -6.21
N VAL A 124 -10.86 -10.98 -7.33
CA VAL A 124 -12.04 -11.82 -7.48
C VAL A 124 -11.60 -13.11 -8.15
N VAL A 125 -12.12 -14.26 -7.67
CA VAL A 125 -11.91 -15.56 -8.30
C VAL A 125 -13.26 -16.14 -8.71
N LEU A 126 -13.38 -16.55 -9.97
CA LEU A 126 -14.56 -17.23 -10.48
C LEU A 126 -14.53 -18.71 -10.10
N SER A 127 -15.59 -19.18 -9.46
CA SER A 127 -15.83 -20.61 -9.19
C SER A 127 -16.17 -21.37 -10.47
N ALA A 128 -15.94 -22.69 -10.46
CA ALA A 128 -16.20 -23.58 -11.58
C ALA A 128 -16.94 -24.83 -11.13
N THR A 129 -17.73 -25.42 -12.02
CA THR A 129 -18.39 -26.71 -11.80
C THR A 129 -17.90 -27.70 -12.85
N VAL A 130 -17.49 -28.89 -12.41
CA VAL A 130 -16.93 -29.93 -13.28
C VAL A 130 -17.50 -31.31 -12.97
N CYS A 131 -17.49 -32.20 -13.95
CA CYS A 131 -17.82 -33.61 -13.74
C CYS A 131 -16.75 -34.30 -12.88
N TYR A 132 -17.15 -35.37 -12.18
CA TYR A 132 -16.23 -36.24 -11.47
C TYR A 132 -15.05 -36.67 -12.35
N GLY A 133 -13.83 -36.49 -11.85
CA GLY A 133 -12.60 -36.88 -12.54
C GLY A 133 -12.09 -35.86 -13.56
N ASN A 134 -12.77 -34.72 -13.76
CA ASN A 134 -12.30 -33.67 -14.67
C ASN A 134 -11.51 -32.58 -13.93
N SER A 135 -10.61 -31.93 -14.66
CA SER A 135 -9.93 -30.69 -14.23
C SER A 135 -10.83 -29.47 -14.43
N ALA A 136 -10.62 -28.45 -13.60
CA ALA A 136 -11.25 -27.15 -13.74
C ALA A 136 -10.22 -26.06 -14.07
N THR A 137 -10.69 -24.94 -14.60
CA THR A 137 -9.91 -23.71 -14.74
C THR A 137 -10.57 -22.62 -13.93
N LEU A 138 -9.87 -22.14 -12.90
CA LEU A 138 -10.27 -20.98 -12.12
C LEU A 138 -9.63 -19.73 -12.72
N VAL A 139 -10.39 -18.64 -12.77
CA VAL A 139 -9.93 -17.35 -13.31
C VAL A 139 -9.99 -16.31 -12.20
N ALA A 140 -8.86 -15.68 -11.94
CA ALA A 140 -8.70 -14.54 -11.05
C ALA A 140 -8.67 -13.23 -11.85
N SER A 141 -9.24 -12.17 -11.30
CA SER A 141 -9.28 -10.83 -11.92
C SER A 141 -9.25 -9.72 -10.87
N GLY A 142 -9.00 -8.48 -11.30
CA GLY A 142 -8.98 -7.28 -10.43
C GLY A 142 -7.65 -6.98 -9.74
N CYS A 143 -6.67 -7.89 -9.80
CA CYS A 143 -5.35 -7.66 -9.20
C CYS A 143 -4.48 -6.78 -10.10
N THR A 144 -3.98 -5.69 -9.54
CA THR A 144 -3.00 -4.79 -10.19
C THR A 144 -1.54 -5.20 -9.92
N GLY A 145 -1.33 -6.27 -9.15
CA GLY A 145 -0.03 -6.82 -8.83
C GLY A 145 0.11 -8.29 -9.20
N THR A 146 0.86 -9.04 -8.40
CA THR A 146 1.10 -10.47 -8.63
C THR A 146 0.03 -11.30 -7.93
N VAL A 147 -0.60 -12.21 -8.68
CA VAL A 147 -1.49 -13.24 -8.11
C VAL A 147 -0.72 -14.53 -7.85
N THR A 148 -0.80 -15.04 -6.63
CA THR A 148 -0.26 -16.33 -6.20
C THR A 148 -1.38 -17.23 -5.67
N TRP A 149 -1.42 -18.48 -6.12
CA TRP A 149 -2.43 -19.45 -5.72
C TRP A 149 -1.96 -20.31 -4.54
N SER A 150 -2.89 -20.99 -3.88
CA SER A 150 -2.61 -21.88 -2.74
C SER A 150 -1.65 -23.04 -3.06
N ASN A 151 -1.46 -23.38 -4.33
CA ASN A 151 -0.50 -24.37 -4.81
C ASN A 151 0.84 -23.74 -5.25
N SER A 152 1.10 -22.49 -4.87
CA SER A 152 2.31 -21.72 -5.21
C SER A 152 2.46 -21.38 -6.70
N THR A 153 1.45 -21.65 -7.53
CA THR A 153 1.46 -21.17 -8.92
C THR A 153 1.14 -19.69 -8.99
N THR A 154 1.61 -19.03 -10.04
CA THR A 154 1.39 -17.60 -10.26
C THR A 154 0.62 -17.36 -11.55
N GLY A 155 -0.11 -16.25 -11.60
CA GLY A 155 -0.87 -15.85 -12.78
C GLY A 155 -2.38 -15.78 -12.52
N LEU A 156 -3.09 -15.24 -13.51
CA LEU A 156 -4.54 -14.99 -13.41
C LEU A 156 -5.39 -16.26 -13.60
N THR A 157 -4.79 -17.37 -14.00
CA THR A 157 -5.50 -18.64 -14.23
C THR A 157 -4.86 -19.76 -13.45
N LEU A 158 -5.69 -20.59 -12.82
CA LEU A 158 -5.26 -21.83 -12.18
C LEU A 158 -5.97 -23.01 -12.83
N ILE A 159 -5.19 -23.95 -13.36
CA ILE A 159 -5.69 -25.24 -13.83
C ILE A 159 -5.52 -26.25 -12.71
N THR A 160 -6.63 -26.87 -12.29
CA THR A 160 -6.61 -27.87 -11.22
C THR A 160 -6.25 -29.25 -11.78
N PRO A 161 -5.75 -30.19 -10.94
CA PRO A 161 -5.77 -31.60 -11.31
C PRO A 161 -7.22 -32.10 -11.48
N ALA A 162 -7.35 -33.34 -11.95
CA ALA A 162 -8.61 -34.06 -11.93
C ALA A 162 -9.14 -34.18 -10.50
N LEU A 163 -10.37 -33.70 -10.25
CA LEU A 163 -10.96 -33.67 -8.92
C LEU A 163 -12.07 -34.71 -8.77
N THR A 164 -12.07 -35.39 -7.62
CA THR A 164 -13.13 -36.32 -7.21
C THR A 164 -14.03 -35.75 -6.12
N ASN A 165 -13.61 -34.65 -5.49
CA ASN A 165 -14.34 -33.95 -4.44
C ASN A 165 -14.24 -32.44 -4.67
N SER A 166 -15.28 -31.71 -4.26
CA SER A 166 -15.31 -30.25 -4.33
C SER A 166 -14.18 -29.65 -3.50
N THR A 167 -13.38 -28.79 -4.11
CA THR A 167 -12.15 -28.24 -3.52
C THR A 167 -12.12 -26.73 -3.69
N SER A 168 -11.72 -26.01 -2.64
CA SER A 168 -11.56 -24.55 -2.66
C SER A 168 -10.10 -24.17 -2.88
N TYR A 169 -9.86 -23.20 -3.76
CA TYR A 169 -8.53 -22.64 -4.02
C TYR A 169 -8.51 -21.16 -3.65
N THR A 170 -7.50 -20.77 -2.88
CA THR A 170 -7.29 -19.40 -2.48
C THR A 170 -6.26 -18.75 -3.41
N ALA A 171 -6.61 -17.60 -3.98
CA ALA A 171 -5.68 -16.73 -4.66
C ALA A 171 -5.34 -15.54 -3.75
N THR A 172 -4.08 -15.11 -3.76
CA THR A 172 -3.56 -13.95 -3.05
C THR A 172 -3.05 -12.95 -4.07
N CYS A 173 -3.53 -11.72 -4.02
CA CYS A 173 -3.02 -10.61 -4.81
C CYS A 173 -2.06 -9.79 -3.96
N THR A 174 -0.86 -9.53 -4.46
CA THR A 174 0.14 -8.66 -3.82
C THR A 174 0.52 -7.54 -4.77
N THR A 175 0.21 -6.30 -4.40
CA THR A 175 0.52 -5.09 -5.17
C THR A 175 1.97 -4.64 -4.97
N GLY A 176 2.47 -3.77 -5.86
CA GLY A 176 3.82 -3.19 -5.74
C GLY A 176 4.03 -2.31 -4.49
N THR A 177 2.96 -1.84 -3.86
CA THR A 177 2.99 -1.11 -2.59
C THR A 177 2.93 -2.04 -1.36
N GLY A 178 2.90 -3.35 -1.56
CA GLY A 178 2.83 -4.35 -0.50
C GLY A 178 1.42 -4.58 0.07
N SER A 179 0.38 -3.93 -0.48
CA SER A 179 -1.01 -4.27 -0.12
C SER A 179 -1.35 -5.66 -0.64
N THR A 180 -1.94 -6.47 0.23
CA THR A 180 -2.36 -7.85 -0.06
C THR A 180 -3.87 -8.02 0.15
N THR A 181 -4.47 -8.87 -0.67
CA THR A 181 -5.85 -9.32 -0.49
C THR A 181 -6.00 -10.76 -0.97
N THR A 182 -7.01 -11.47 -0.49
CA THR A 182 -7.28 -12.86 -0.87
C THR A 182 -8.70 -13.02 -1.38
N ALA A 183 -8.88 -13.98 -2.29
CA ALA A 183 -10.18 -14.38 -2.78
C ALA A 183 -10.18 -15.91 -2.99
N VAL A 184 -11.35 -16.52 -2.81
CA VAL A 184 -11.51 -17.97 -2.88
C VAL A 184 -12.39 -18.33 -4.06
N GLY A 185 -11.89 -19.22 -4.92
CA GLY A 185 -12.68 -19.89 -5.94
C GLY A 185 -12.99 -21.32 -5.51
N THR A 186 -14.23 -21.75 -5.67
CA THR A 186 -14.64 -23.12 -5.37
C THR A 186 -14.79 -23.91 -6.66
N VAL A 187 -14.17 -25.09 -6.72
CA VAL A 187 -14.46 -26.07 -7.76
C VAL A 187 -15.47 -27.06 -7.21
N THR A 188 -16.68 -27.03 -7.73
CA THR A 188 -17.76 -27.96 -7.35
C THR A 188 -17.71 -29.18 -8.26
N VAL A 189 -17.46 -30.36 -7.69
CA VAL A 189 -17.45 -31.63 -8.43
C VAL A 189 -18.85 -32.22 -8.41
N MET A 190 -19.43 -32.45 -9.58
CA MET A 190 -20.71 -33.14 -9.71
C MET A 190 -20.56 -34.62 -9.33
N PRO A 191 -21.59 -35.23 -8.71
CA PRO A 191 -21.57 -36.65 -8.36
C PRO A 191 -21.24 -37.55 -9.56
N GLN A 192 -20.49 -38.63 -9.31
CA GLN A 192 -20.23 -39.64 -10.32
C GLN A 192 -21.54 -40.34 -10.69
N ALA A 193 -21.83 -40.43 -11.99
CA ALA A 193 -22.92 -41.26 -12.47
C ALA A 193 -22.57 -42.73 -12.22
N VAL A 194 -23.39 -43.42 -11.43
CA VAL A 194 -23.27 -44.87 -11.20
C VAL A 194 -24.36 -45.55 -12.01
N LEU A 195 -24.03 -46.62 -12.73
CA LEU A 195 -25.00 -47.47 -13.41
C LEU A 195 -24.67 -48.92 -13.07
N SER A 196 -25.59 -49.59 -12.37
CA SER A 196 -25.52 -51.03 -12.14
C SER A 196 -26.69 -51.72 -12.81
N LEU A 197 -26.44 -52.90 -13.37
CA LEU A 197 -27.48 -53.73 -13.97
C LEU A 197 -27.80 -54.86 -13.00
N GLN A 198 -29.09 -55.05 -12.72
CA GLN A 198 -29.58 -56.17 -11.94
C GLN A 198 -30.51 -57.01 -12.82
N ALA A 199 -30.14 -58.26 -13.03
CA ALA A 199 -30.99 -59.24 -13.69
C ALA A 199 -31.81 -60.02 -12.65
N SER A 200 -33.05 -60.37 -12.96
CA SER A 200 -33.86 -61.22 -12.07
C SER A 200 -33.36 -62.66 -11.95
N ALA A 201 -32.58 -63.15 -12.92
CA ALA A 201 -31.82 -64.39 -12.84
C ALA A 201 -30.61 -64.34 -13.80
N THR A 202 -29.49 -64.97 -13.44
CA THR A 202 -28.32 -65.13 -14.31
C THR A 202 -28.35 -66.42 -15.14
N LEU A 203 -29.32 -67.30 -14.88
CA LEU A 203 -29.56 -68.54 -15.59
C LEU A 203 -31.07 -68.70 -15.83
N VAL A 204 -31.47 -68.84 -17.10
CA VAL A 204 -32.87 -69.00 -17.50
C VAL A 204 -33.00 -70.09 -18.56
N THR A 205 -34.15 -70.74 -18.62
CA THR A 205 -34.51 -71.72 -19.66
C THR A 205 -35.07 -71.03 -20.90
N VAL A 206 -34.95 -71.66 -22.07
CA VAL A 206 -35.46 -71.12 -23.34
C VAL A 206 -36.96 -70.80 -23.22
N GLY A 207 -37.34 -69.56 -23.53
CA GLY A 207 -38.72 -69.08 -23.48
C GLY A 207 -39.16 -68.43 -22.16
N SER A 208 -38.32 -68.45 -21.12
CA SER A 208 -38.64 -67.78 -19.85
C SER A 208 -38.42 -66.26 -19.93
N PRO A 209 -39.36 -65.43 -19.42
CA PRO A 209 -39.18 -63.99 -19.38
C PRO A 209 -38.09 -63.60 -18.38
N LEU A 210 -37.20 -62.70 -18.79
CA LEU A 210 -36.14 -62.12 -17.96
C LEU A 210 -36.38 -60.62 -17.80
N SER A 211 -36.22 -60.11 -16.58
CA SER A 211 -36.24 -58.67 -16.31
C SER A 211 -34.83 -58.19 -15.96
N LEU A 212 -34.42 -57.10 -16.61
CA LEU A 212 -33.24 -56.33 -16.22
C LEU A 212 -33.72 -54.97 -15.70
N SER A 213 -33.21 -54.57 -14.54
CA SER A 213 -33.39 -53.24 -13.97
C SER A 213 -32.03 -52.54 -13.92
N ALA A 214 -32.03 -51.24 -14.17
CA ALA A 214 -30.82 -50.43 -14.19
C ALA A 214 -30.83 -49.53 -12.96
N ILE A 215 -30.00 -49.79 -11.96
CA ILE A 215 -30.03 -49.09 -10.68
C ILE A 215 -28.92 -48.03 -10.63
N GLY A 216 -29.20 -46.89 -10.00
CA GLY A 216 -28.20 -45.85 -9.71
C GLY A 216 -28.09 -44.72 -10.75
N CYS A 217 -28.72 -44.85 -11.91
CA CYS A 217 -28.70 -43.81 -12.94
C CYS A 217 -29.67 -42.68 -12.59
N VAL A 218 -29.17 -41.44 -12.51
CA VAL A 218 -30.00 -40.22 -12.39
C VAL A 218 -30.22 -39.67 -13.80
N GLY A 219 -31.03 -40.37 -14.62
CA GLY A 219 -31.23 -40.03 -16.03
C GLY A 219 -31.99 -41.11 -16.81
N THR A 220 -31.97 -41.02 -18.14
CA THR A 220 -32.59 -42.00 -19.03
C THR A 220 -31.62 -43.14 -19.31
N VAL A 221 -32.08 -44.38 -19.13
CA VAL A 221 -31.31 -45.58 -19.49
C VAL A 221 -31.62 -45.93 -20.94
N ASN A 222 -30.57 -46.00 -21.76
CA ASN A 222 -30.66 -46.39 -23.17
C ASN A 222 -30.23 -47.85 -23.30
N TRP A 223 -31.18 -48.75 -23.56
CA TRP A 223 -30.89 -50.18 -23.66
C TRP A 223 -30.36 -50.53 -25.04
N SER A 224 -29.46 -51.51 -25.14
CA SER A 224 -28.93 -52.01 -26.42
C SER A 224 -30.00 -52.64 -27.32
N THR A 225 -31.17 -52.95 -26.74
CA THR A 225 -32.37 -53.41 -27.45
C THR A 225 -33.16 -52.28 -28.11
N GLY A 226 -32.74 -51.01 -27.94
CA GLY A 226 -33.45 -49.82 -28.42
C GLY A 226 -34.59 -49.36 -27.49
N ALA A 227 -34.81 -50.03 -26.37
CA ALA A 227 -35.78 -49.58 -25.37
C ALA A 227 -35.25 -48.38 -24.58
N THR A 228 -36.13 -47.42 -24.27
CA THR A 228 -35.89 -46.30 -23.35
C THR A 228 -36.90 -46.36 -22.22
N GLY A 229 -36.45 -46.23 -20.97
CA GLY A 229 -37.33 -46.23 -19.81
C GLY A 229 -36.67 -45.64 -18.56
N PRO A 230 -37.44 -45.37 -17.50
CA PRO A 230 -36.87 -45.09 -16.19
C PRO A 230 -36.05 -46.30 -15.67
N PRO A 231 -35.09 -46.06 -14.76
CA PRO A 231 -34.24 -47.09 -14.16
C PRO A 231 -35.01 -48.29 -13.55
#